data_AF-A0A7Z8LEN0-F1
#
_entry.id   AF-A0A7Z8LEN0-F1
#
_cell.length_a   1.000
_cell.length_b   1.000
_cell.length_c   1.000
_cell.angle_alpha   90.00
_cell.angle_beta   90.00
_cell.angle_gamma   90.00
#
_symmetry.space_group_name_H-M   'P 1'
#
loop_
_entity.id
_entity.type
_entity.pdbx_description
1 polymer ?
#
loop_
_entity_poly.entity_id
_entity_poly.type
_entity_poly.pdbx_seq_one_letter_code
_entity_poly.pdbx_strand_id
1 'polypeptide(L)'
;MPDHPPSEPTPAYINRDLSWLAFNQRVLEEGQDDSLPLLERCKFLAIVSSNLDEFVMVRLAELLSQRGGRDVDTSGLDGEGQLQAVREHYHQQVQDQYRCWREQLEPLLKEEGLVLVNSGQWNKLDQESLASHYRDAVEPTLTPLAVDPTRPFPLIANLALIIGVDLEVPEDSAPRRALVVMPKMPRLIALPGEAGRIALLEEVVEYFLHSLFPGHTIRATTQFRVTRDASLEFEEDSAGDFLSELEQELRSRGRGRAVRLEIMRNADQNLLSWMVESLGLAQDQVLEVSGPLDLSLLFTIGGHLRRPELSFPTAIPRPIAVDWTCPFAAIRDHGEQLLHHPYDSFDPVVEMVQRAASDPAVLAIKQTLYRVSGDSPIVHALVTAAHAGKQVTVLVELKARFDEAANIRWARRLEEAGAHVVYGLVGLKVHAKLLLIIRRDEDGLRRYCHLGTGNYNDKTARIYTDVS
;
A
#
# COMPACT_ATOMS: atom_id res chain seq x y z
N MET A 1 -33.27 -30.13 -39.16
CA MET A 1 -32.75 -29.58 -37.88
C MET A 1 -31.68 -28.58 -38.28
N PRO A 2 -31.82 -27.27 -38.00
CA PRO A 2 -30.72 -26.36 -38.25
C PRO A 2 -29.58 -26.73 -37.29
N ASP A 3 -28.38 -26.93 -37.84
CA ASP A 3 -27.15 -27.12 -37.09
C ASP A 3 -26.93 -25.90 -36.19
N HIS A 4 -27.11 -26.09 -34.88
CA HIS A 4 -26.59 -25.13 -33.92
C HIS A 4 -25.05 -25.20 -34.01
N PRO A 5 -24.35 -24.06 -34.20
CA PRO A 5 -22.90 -24.06 -34.10
C PRO A 5 -22.52 -24.63 -32.72
N PRO A 6 -21.47 -25.45 -32.62
CA PRO A 6 -21.03 -25.97 -31.33
C PRO A 6 -20.81 -24.80 -30.39
N SER A 7 -21.54 -24.76 -29.27
CA SER A 7 -21.32 -23.76 -28.23
C SER A 7 -19.86 -23.81 -27.83
N GLU A 8 -19.15 -22.68 -27.91
CA GLU A 8 -17.78 -22.59 -27.43
C GLU A 8 -17.74 -23.17 -26.00
N PRO A 9 -16.83 -24.12 -25.72
CA PRO A 9 -16.80 -24.76 -24.41
C PRO A 9 -16.53 -23.69 -23.37
N THR A 10 -17.50 -23.48 -22.48
CA THR A 10 -17.33 -22.58 -21.34
C THR A 10 -16.16 -23.11 -20.50
N PRO A 11 -15.13 -22.28 -20.22
CA PRO A 11 -13.99 -22.74 -19.47
C PRO A 11 -14.42 -23.19 -18.07
N ALA A 12 -13.85 -24.30 -17.60
CA ALA A 12 -14.23 -24.92 -16.32
C ALA A 12 -13.81 -24.07 -15.11
N TYR A 13 -12.89 -23.12 -15.29
CA TYR A 13 -12.35 -22.25 -14.26
C TYR A 13 -12.28 -20.80 -14.74
N ILE A 14 -12.38 -19.87 -13.79
CA ILE A 14 -12.21 -18.44 -14.03
C ILE A 14 -10.72 -18.09 -13.93
N ASN A 15 -10.24 -17.18 -14.76
CA ASN A 15 -8.88 -16.65 -14.64
C ASN A 15 -8.69 -15.97 -13.27
N ARG A 16 -7.58 -16.27 -12.60
CA ARG A 16 -7.26 -15.79 -11.24
C ARG A 16 -7.18 -14.27 -11.15
N ASP A 17 -6.65 -13.60 -12.18
CA ASP A 17 -6.40 -12.16 -12.17
C ASP A 17 -7.68 -11.39 -12.55
N LEU A 18 -8.50 -11.93 -13.46
CA LEU A 18 -9.86 -11.44 -13.68
C LEU A 18 -10.75 -11.59 -12.44
N SER A 19 -10.65 -12.73 -11.74
CA SER A 19 -11.36 -12.94 -10.47
C SER A 19 -10.92 -11.93 -9.40
N TRP A 20 -9.64 -11.57 -9.35
CA TRP A 20 -9.14 -10.53 -8.45
C TRP A 20 -9.67 -9.14 -8.83
N LEU A 21 -9.72 -8.80 -10.12
CA LEU A 21 -10.29 -7.52 -10.58
C LEU A 21 -11.79 -7.44 -10.24
N ALA A 22 -12.53 -8.54 -10.35
CA ALA A 22 -13.93 -8.62 -9.92
C ALA A 22 -14.09 -8.44 -8.40
N PHE A 23 -13.16 -8.99 -7.59
CA PHE A 23 -13.11 -8.67 -6.16
C PHE A 23 -12.91 -7.18 -5.92
N ASN A 24 -11.94 -6.55 -6.60
CA ASN A 24 -11.69 -5.13 -6.42
C ASN A 24 -12.85 -4.26 -6.97
N GLN A 25 -13.61 -4.78 -7.94
CA GLN A 25 -14.84 -4.16 -8.41
C GLN A 25 -15.89 -4.14 -7.31
N ARG A 26 -16.00 -5.21 -6.53
CA ARG A 26 -16.89 -5.24 -5.37
C ARG A 26 -16.48 -4.21 -4.30
N VAL A 27 -15.18 -3.94 -4.14
CA VAL A 27 -14.70 -2.84 -3.27
C VAL A 27 -15.11 -1.47 -3.82
N LEU A 28 -15.06 -1.28 -5.15
CA LEU A 28 -15.53 -0.06 -5.80
C LEU A 28 -17.05 0.14 -5.62
N GLU A 29 -17.84 -0.94 -5.66
CA GLU A 29 -19.28 -0.89 -5.41
C GLU A 29 -19.61 -0.34 -4.01
N GLU A 30 -18.80 -0.63 -2.99
CA GLU A 30 -18.95 0.00 -1.65
C GLU A 30 -18.63 1.51 -1.70
N GLY A 31 -17.74 1.96 -2.58
CA GLY A 31 -17.55 3.41 -2.83
C GLY A 31 -18.76 4.08 -3.50
N GLN A 32 -19.54 3.31 -4.25
CA GLN A 32 -20.70 3.77 -5.01
C GLN A 32 -22.02 3.65 -4.22
N ASP A 33 -22.05 2.86 -3.16
CA ASP A 33 -23.23 2.63 -2.32
C ASP A 33 -23.61 3.88 -1.52
N ASP A 34 -24.79 4.43 -1.78
CA ASP A 34 -25.31 5.63 -1.14
C ASP A 34 -25.88 5.38 0.27
N SER A 35 -26.02 4.13 0.68
CA SER A 35 -26.41 3.76 2.04
C SER A 35 -25.26 3.91 3.06
N LEU A 36 -24.02 4.04 2.57
CA LEU A 36 -22.84 4.19 3.40
C LEU A 36 -22.51 5.65 3.69
N PRO A 37 -21.93 5.97 4.87
CA PRO A 37 -21.50 7.34 5.16
C PRO A 37 -20.44 7.82 4.15
N LEU A 38 -20.50 9.11 3.79
CA LEU A 38 -19.71 9.69 2.70
C LEU A 38 -18.20 9.47 2.84
N LEU A 39 -17.65 9.61 4.04
CA LEU A 39 -16.22 9.41 4.26
C LEU A 39 -15.82 7.93 4.20
N GLU A 40 -16.75 7.00 4.43
CA GLU A 40 -16.50 5.56 4.23
C GLU A 40 -16.44 5.23 2.74
N ARG A 41 -17.34 5.81 1.94
CA ARG A 41 -17.28 5.73 0.46
C ARG A 41 -15.96 6.27 -0.09
N CYS A 42 -15.47 7.39 0.45
CA CYS A 42 -14.16 7.95 0.12
C CYS A 42 -13.01 6.98 0.45
N LYS A 43 -13.07 6.33 1.63
CA LYS A 43 -12.07 5.31 2.02
C LYS A 43 -12.12 4.11 1.08
N PHE A 44 -13.29 3.62 0.69
CA PHE A 44 -13.40 2.53 -0.27
C PHE A 44 -12.77 2.89 -1.63
N LEU A 45 -13.00 4.12 -2.11
CA LEU A 45 -12.35 4.59 -3.33
C LEU A 45 -10.82 4.67 -3.20
N ALA A 46 -10.32 5.03 -2.01
CA ALA A 46 -8.90 5.00 -1.68
C ALA A 46 -8.33 3.56 -1.66
N ILE A 47 -9.08 2.61 -1.10
CA ILE A 47 -8.73 1.18 -1.05
C ILE A 47 -8.63 0.62 -2.48
N VAL A 48 -9.59 0.93 -3.35
CA VAL A 48 -9.54 0.52 -4.77
C VAL A 48 -8.25 1.01 -5.42
N SER A 49 -7.84 2.26 -5.19
CA SER A 49 -6.59 2.83 -5.73
C SER A 49 -5.38 2.06 -5.23
N SER A 50 -5.29 1.83 -3.91
CA SER A 50 -4.18 1.11 -3.29
C SER A 50 -4.10 -0.35 -3.75
N ASN A 51 -5.24 -1.02 -3.90
CA ASN A 51 -5.32 -2.39 -4.38
C ASN A 51 -4.83 -2.47 -5.83
N LEU A 52 -5.25 -1.53 -6.69
CA LEU A 52 -4.80 -1.48 -8.09
C LEU A 52 -3.29 -1.23 -8.19
N ASP A 53 -2.71 -0.40 -7.33
CA ASP A 53 -1.26 -0.21 -7.26
C ASP A 53 -0.55 -1.55 -7.00
N GLU A 54 -0.98 -2.33 -5.99
CA GLU A 54 -0.43 -3.66 -5.70
C GLU A 54 -0.63 -4.63 -6.87
N PHE A 55 -1.83 -4.67 -7.46
CA PHE A 55 -2.12 -5.53 -8.59
C PHE A 55 -1.20 -5.25 -9.78
N VAL A 56 -1.00 -3.97 -10.09
CA VAL A 56 -0.14 -3.55 -11.20
C VAL A 56 1.33 -3.87 -10.91
N MET A 57 1.81 -3.61 -9.69
CA MET A 57 3.19 -3.87 -9.29
C MET A 57 3.57 -5.35 -9.32
N VAL A 58 2.62 -6.26 -9.11
CA VAL A 58 2.89 -7.69 -8.98
C VAL A 58 2.26 -8.48 -10.14
N ARG A 59 0.93 -8.56 -10.19
CA ARG A 59 0.22 -9.47 -11.11
C ARG A 59 0.29 -9.02 -12.56
N LEU A 60 0.06 -7.72 -12.83
CA LEU A 60 0.18 -7.21 -14.21
C LEU A 60 1.63 -7.24 -14.69
N ALA A 61 2.58 -6.98 -13.79
CA ALA A 61 4.01 -7.11 -14.09
C ALA A 61 4.38 -8.55 -14.47
N GLU A 62 3.97 -9.54 -13.68
CA GLU A 62 4.14 -10.97 -13.97
C GLU A 62 3.56 -11.35 -15.34
N LEU A 63 2.31 -10.95 -15.63
CA LEU A 63 1.65 -11.22 -16.92
C LEU A 63 2.39 -10.59 -18.11
N LEU A 64 2.88 -9.36 -17.95
CA LEU A 64 3.68 -8.69 -18.98
C LEU A 64 5.02 -9.40 -19.23
N SER A 65 5.62 -10.03 -18.23
CA SER A 65 6.85 -10.81 -18.39
C SER A 65 6.60 -12.14 -19.13
N GLN A 66 5.38 -12.66 -19.10
CA GLN A 66 4.94 -13.88 -19.79
C GLN A 66 4.40 -13.61 -21.20
N ARG A 67 4.46 -12.36 -21.67
CA ARG A 67 3.92 -11.95 -22.97
C ARG A 67 4.52 -12.79 -24.11
N GLY A 68 3.64 -13.29 -24.99
CA GLY A 68 4.04 -14.16 -26.11
C GLY A 68 4.22 -15.65 -25.74
N GLY A 69 4.03 -16.03 -24.48
CA GLY A 69 3.91 -17.42 -24.06
C GLY A 69 2.64 -18.07 -24.63
N ARG A 70 2.78 -19.31 -25.11
CA ARG A 70 1.66 -20.11 -25.65
C ARG A 70 1.03 -21.02 -24.60
N ASP A 71 1.57 -21.03 -23.39
CA ASP A 71 1.03 -21.82 -22.30
C ASP A 71 -0.33 -21.24 -21.91
N VAL A 72 -1.32 -22.12 -21.89
CA VAL A 72 -2.71 -21.79 -21.60
C VAL A 72 -2.95 -22.01 -20.11
N ASP A 73 -3.56 -21.05 -19.43
CA ASP A 73 -3.92 -21.21 -18.03
C ASP A 73 -5.13 -22.14 -17.84
N THR A 74 -5.54 -22.35 -16.59
CA THR A 74 -6.70 -23.19 -16.27
C THR A 74 -8.03 -22.63 -16.80
N SER A 75 -8.07 -21.35 -17.20
CA SER A 75 -9.23 -20.69 -17.80
C SER A 75 -9.27 -20.79 -19.33
N GLY A 76 -8.27 -21.42 -19.96
CA GLY A 76 -8.24 -21.56 -21.41
C GLY A 76 -7.65 -20.35 -22.14
N LEU A 77 -7.05 -19.39 -21.43
CA LEU A 77 -6.42 -18.21 -22.03
C LEU A 77 -4.89 -18.37 -22.09
N ASP A 78 -4.30 -18.06 -23.24
CA ASP A 78 -2.86 -17.92 -23.38
C ASP A 78 -2.37 -16.57 -22.79
N GLY A 79 -1.05 -16.35 -22.73
CA GLY A 79 -0.49 -15.17 -22.08
C GLY A 79 -0.95 -13.84 -22.69
N GLU A 80 -1.11 -13.75 -24.01
CA GLU A 80 -1.60 -12.52 -24.66
C GLU A 80 -3.10 -12.32 -24.41
N GLY A 81 -3.90 -13.39 -24.48
CA GLY A 81 -5.33 -13.35 -24.16
C GLY A 81 -5.60 -12.96 -22.70
N GLN A 82 -4.83 -13.48 -21.75
CA GLN A 82 -4.91 -13.08 -20.34
C GLN A 82 -4.56 -11.60 -20.18
N LEU A 83 -3.45 -11.15 -20.77
CA LEU A 83 -2.99 -9.77 -20.67
C LEU A 83 -4.02 -8.79 -21.25
N GLN A 84 -4.59 -9.11 -22.42
CA GLN A 84 -5.64 -8.31 -23.03
C GLN A 84 -6.88 -8.23 -22.14
N ALA A 85 -7.40 -9.37 -21.70
CA ALA A 85 -8.60 -9.41 -20.86
C ALA A 85 -8.40 -8.66 -19.53
N VAL A 86 -7.27 -8.86 -18.87
CA VAL A 86 -6.92 -8.16 -17.61
C VAL A 86 -6.84 -6.65 -17.83
N ARG A 87 -6.21 -6.20 -18.92
CA ARG A 87 -6.09 -4.77 -19.24
C ARG A 87 -7.45 -4.13 -19.49
N GLU A 88 -8.32 -4.75 -20.27
CA GLU A 88 -9.65 -4.22 -20.56
C GLU A 88 -10.45 -3.98 -19.26
N HIS A 89 -10.52 -4.98 -18.37
CA HIS A 89 -11.21 -4.86 -17.09
C HIS A 89 -10.55 -3.85 -16.15
N TYR A 90 -9.22 -3.84 -16.12
CA TYR A 90 -8.44 -2.91 -15.32
C TYR A 90 -8.67 -1.44 -15.75
N HIS A 91 -8.61 -1.14 -17.06
CA HIS A 91 -8.87 0.21 -17.57
C HIS A 91 -10.31 0.65 -17.29
N GLN A 92 -11.27 -0.25 -17.48
CA GLN A 92 -12.68 0.00 -17.17
C GLN A 92 -12.86 0.35 -15.68
N GLN A 93 -12.24 -0.41 -14.78
CA GLN A 93 -12.32 -0.15 -13.34
C GLN A 93 -11.72 1.20 -12.94
N VAL A 94 -10.59 1.61 -13.54
CA VAL A 94 -10.03 2.95 -13.30
C VAL A 94 -10.99 4.04 -13.79
N GLN A 95 -11.58 3.88 -14.98
CA GLN A 95 -12.58 4.83 -15.49
C GLN A 95 -13.79 4.93 -14.57
N ASP A 96 -14.29 3.80 -14.06
CA ASP A 96 -15.40 3.74 -13.11
C ASP A 96 -15.06 4.42 -11.78
N GLN A 97 -13.83 4.23 -11.28
CA GLN A 97 -13.34 4.87 -10.06
C GLN A 97 -13.33 6.40 -10.21
N TYR A 98 -12.75 6.94 -11.28
CA TYR A 98 -12.72 8.40 -11.51
C TYR A 98 -14.09 8.98 -11.86
N ARG A 99 -14.97 8.21 -12.48
CA ARG A 99 -16.37 8.58 -12.66
C ARG A 99 -17.09 8.70 -11.31
N CYS A 100 -16.94 7.72 -10.42
CA CYS A 100 -17.50 7.76 -9.07
C CYS A 100 -16.99 8.98 -8.28
N TRP A 101 -15.67 9.25 -8.35
CA TRP A 101 -15.08 10.45 -7.77
C TRP A 101 -15.77 11.73 -8.27
N ARG A 102 -15.76 11.97 -9.58
CA ARG A 102 -16.21 13.24 -10.19
C ARG A 102 -17.72 13.45 -10.11
N GLU A 103 -18.50 12.39 -10.34
CA GLU A 103 -19.95 12.50 -10.50
C GLU A 103 -20.71 12.28 -9.19
N GLN A 104 -20.07 11.71 -8.17
CA GLN A 104 -20.72 11.41 -6.89
C GLN A 104 -19.97 12.00 -5.69
N LEU A 105 -18.73 11.57 -5.44
CA LEU A 105 -18.08 11.88 -4.16
C LEU A 105 -17.64 13.34 -4.05
N GLU A 106 -17.02 13.90 -5.08
CA GLU A 106 -16.53 15.28 -5.08
C GLU A 106 -17.68 16.31 -4.91
N PRO A 107 -18.81 16.21 -5.64
CA PRO A 107 -19.97 17.06 -5.40
C PRO A 107 -20.53 16.95 -3.96
N LEU A 108 -20.66 15.73 -3.43
CA LEU A 108 -21.18 15.51 -2.08
C LEU A 108 -20.23 16.06 -1.01
N LEU A 109 -18.92 15.85 -1.17
CA LEU A 109 -17.93 16.44 -0.26
C LEU A 109 -18.04 17.96 -0.22
N LYS A 110 -18.27 18.59 -1.38
CA LYS A 110 -18.47 20.03 -1.48
C LYS A 110 -19.73 20.50 -0.76
N GLU A 111 -20.83 19.76 -0.85
CA GLU A 111 -22.06 20.05 -0.09
C GLU A 111 -21.84 19.96 1.43
N GLU A 112 -20.99 19.04 1.86
CA GLU A 112 -20.62 18.86 3.28
C GLU A 112 -19.52 19.84 3.76
N GLY A 113 -19.07 20.75 2.89
CA GLY A 113 -18.12 21.82 3.20
C GLY A 113 -16.65 21.49 2.93
N LEU A 114 -16.34 20.38 2.24
CA LEU A 114 -14.99 20.02 1.83
C LEU A 114 -14.79 20.25 0.33
N VAL A 115 -13.83 21.10 -0.04
CA VAL A 115 -13.58 21.45 -1.44
C VAL A 115 -12.09 21.36 -1.75
N LEU A 116 -11.73 20.57 -2.76
CA LEU A 116 -10.43 20.67 -3.42
C LEU A 116 -10.47 21.88 -4.34
N VAL A 117 -9.79 22.95 -3.94
CA VAL A 117 -9.77 24.22 -4.66
C VAL A 117 -8.60 24.20 -5.62
N ASN A 118 -8.91 24.25 -6.92
CA ASN A 118 -7.89 24.25 -7.95
C ASN A 118 -7.11 25.56 -8.02
N SER A 119 -5.91 25.52 -8.58
CA SER A 119 -5.05 26.70 -8.74
C SER A 119 -5.70 27.89 -9.46
N GLY A 120 -6.61 27.63 -10.39
CA GLY A 120 -7.39 28.66 -11.09
C GLY A 120 -8.46 29.37 -10.24
N GLN A 121 -8.81 28.82 -9.08
CA GLN A 121 -9.82 29.35 -8.15
C GLN A 121 -9.22 29.97 -6.89
N TRP A 122 -7.90 29.92 -6.71
CA TRP A 122 -7.25 30.53 -5.54
C TRP A 122 -7.42 32.04 -5.55
N ASN A 123 -7.96 32.57 -4.46
CA ASN A 123 -8.05 34.01 -4.25
C ASN A 123 -6.70 34.57 -3.80
N LYS A 124 -6.62 35.90 -3.65
CA LYS A 124 -5.38 36.58 -3.26
C LYS A 124 -4.83 36.11 -1.90
N LEU A 125 -5.71 35.83 -0.93
CA LEU A 125 -5.31 35.36 0.39
C LEU A 125 -4.75 33.93 0.35
N ASP A 126 -5.39 33.06 -0.44
CA ASP A 126 -4.90 31.71 -0.72
C ASP A 126 -3.49 31.77 -1.32
N GLN A 127 -3.31 32.60 -2.36
CA GLN A 127 -2.04 32.76 -3.06
C GLN A 127 -0.93 33.27 -2.14
N GLU A 128 -1.21 34.28 -1.29
CA GLU A 128 -0.23 34.81 -0.33
C GLU A 128 0.17 33.76 0.72
N SER A 129 -0.80 33.03 1.27
CA SER A 129 -0.57 31.96 2.24
C SER A 129 0.24 30.81 1.64
N LEU A 130 -0.14 30.37 0.43
CA LEU A 130 0.55 29.31 -0.29
C LEU A 130 1.95 29.73 -0.72
N ALA A 131 2.16 30.99 -1.11
CA ALA A 131 3.48 31.49 -1.49
C ALA A 131 4.47 31.50 -0.30
N SER A 132 4.00 31.82 0.91
CA SER A 132 4.83 31.71 2.13
C SER A 132 5.12 30.25 2.42
N HIS A 133 4.09 29.40 2.46
CA HIS A 133 4.27 27.97 2.73
C HIS A 133 5.22 27.31 1.72
N TYR A 134 5.06 27.61 0.44
CA TYR A 134 5.91 27.11 -0.62
C TYR A 134 7.37 27.48 -0.39
N ARG A 135 7.66 28.78 -0.23
CA ARG A 135 9.02 29.29 -0.07
C ARG A 135 9.71 28.78 1.20
N ASP A 136 8.98 28.72 2.31
CA ASP A 136 9.55 28.45 3.63
C ASP A 136 9.66 26.95 3.92
N ALA A 137 8.78 26.13 3.36
CA ALA A 137 8.69 24.70 3.69
C ALA A 137 8.81 23.75 2.49
N VAL A 138 8.35 24.13 1.30
CA VAL A 138 8.27 23.22 0.14
C VAL A 138 9.49 23.36 -0.77
N GLU A 139 9.73 24.55 -1.32
CA GLU A 139 10.80 24.87 -2.27
C GLU A 139 12.19 24.37 -1.81
N PRO A 140 12.61 24.54 -0.54
CA PRO A 140 13.94 24.08 -0.08
C PRO A 140 14.12 22.56 -0.12
N THR A 141 13.02 21.80 -0.22
CA THR A 141 13.03 20.33 -0.29
C THR A 141 12.94 19.80 -1.72
N LEU A 142 12.70 20.67 -2.70
CA LEU A 142 12.59 20.29 -4.10
C LEU A 142 13.96 20.29 -4.77
N THR A 143 14.17 19.35 -5.68
CA THR A 143 15.36 19.29 -6.53
C THR A 143 14.94 18.91 -7.94
N PRO A 144 14.93 19.87 -8.89
CA PRO A 144 14.66 19.57 -10.29
C PRO A 144 15.72 18.64 -10.88
N LEU A 145 15.28 17.57 -11.51
CA LEU A 145 16.15 16.60 -12.18
C LEU A 145 16.12 16.87 -13.69
N ALA A 146 17.19 17.46 -14.22
CA ALA A 146 17.31 17.70 -15.65
C ALA A 146 17.45 16.38 -16.43
N VAL A 147 16.72 16.27 -17.55
CA VAL A 147 16.75 15.13 -18.47
C VAL A 147 17.06 15.62 -19.88
N ASP A 148 18.12 15.10 -20.46
CA ASP A 148 18.65 15.47 -21.78
C ASP A 148 19.43 14.29 -22.39
N PRO A 149 19.89 14.34 -23.65
CA PRO A 149 20.61 13.21 -24.28
C PRO A 149 21.87 12.74 -23.52
N THR A 150 22.46 13.58 -22.68
CA THR A 150 23.61 13.25 -21.83
C THR A 150 23.20 12.82 -20.41
N ARG A 151 21.95 13.06 -20.02
CA ARG A 151 21.35 12.76 -18.71
C ARG A 151 20.04 12.00 -18.92
N PRO A 152 20.08 10.65 -18.99
CA PRO A 152 18.89 9.85 -19.25
C PRO A 152 17.86 9.98 -18.12
N PHE A 153 16.64 9.52 -18.38
CA PHE A 153 15.55 9.53 -17.42
C PHE A 153 16.01 8.92 -16.08
N PRO A 154 16.00 9.69 -14.98
CA PRO A 154 16.58 9.25 -13.73
C PRO A 154 15.72 8.13 -13.11
N LEU A 155 16.35 7.34 -12.26
CA LEU A 155 15.59 6.44 -11.41
C LEU A 155 14.80 7.27 -10.38
N ILE A 156 13.47 7.19 -10.45
CA ILE A 156 12.56 7.85 -9.52
C ILE A 156 11.89 6.78 -8.66
N ALA A 157 11.60 7.15 -7.41
CA ALA A 157 10.87 6.30 -6.49
C ALA A 157 9.53 5.84 -7.09
N ASN A 158 9.27 4.53 -6.97
CA ASN A 158 8.00 3.95 -7.41
C ASN A 158 6.81 4.63 -6.72
N LEU A 159 5.71 4.83 -7.45
CA LEU A 159 4.48 5.47 -6.97
C LEU A 159 4.62 6.94 -6.54
N ALA A 160 5.77 7.58 -6.76
CA ALA A 160 5.94 9.00 -6.47
C ALA A 160 5.10 9.85 -7.43
N LEU A 161 4.49 10.91 -6.91
CA LEU A 161 3.91 11.98 -7.72
C LEU A 161 5.04 12.86 -8.24
N ILE A 162 4.99 13.18 -9.54
CA ILE A 162 6.05 13.88 -10.25
C ILE A 162 5.40 14.92 -11.17
N ILE A 163 6.05 16.07 -11.29
CA ILE A 163 5.74 17.04 -12.35
C ILE A 163 6.80 16.91 -13.44
N GLY A 164 6.37 16.55 -14.64
CA GLY A 164 7.16 16.64 -15.85
C GLY A 164 7.15 18.06 -16.37
N VAL A 165 8.33 18.59 -16.67
CA VAL A 165 8.52 19.98 -17.11
C VAL A 165 9.23 19.98 -18.45
N ASP A 166 8.67 20.72 -19.38
CA ASP A 166 9.21 20.92 -20.70
C ASP A 166 9.63 22.38 -20.85
N LEU A 167 10.91 22.61 -21.13
CA LEU A 167 11.49 23.95 -21.18
C LEU A 167 11.60 24.40 -22.64
N GLU A 168 11.31 25.68 -22.88
CA GLU A 168 11.52 26.30 -24.17
C GLU A 168 13.01 26.35 -24.49
N VAL A 169 13.34 25.98 -25.73
CA VAL A 169 14.70 26.02 -26.27
C VAL A 169 14.66 26.64 -27.67
N PRO A 170 15.77 27.25 -28.15
CA PRO A 170 15.87 27.70 -29.53
C PRO A 170 15.58 26.56 -30.53
N GLU A 171 15.05 26.86 -31.70
CA GLU A 171 14.59 25.85 -32.69
C GLU A 171 15.64 24.80 -33.05
N ASP A 172 16.94 25.16 -33.08
CA ASP A 172 18.04 24.24 -33.41
C ASP A 172 18.62 23.47 -32.21
N SER A 173 18.04 23.62 -31.02
CA SER A 173 18.54 23.00 -29.78
C SER A 173 17.78 21.72 -29.44
N ALA A 174 18.48 20.76 -28.83
CA ALA A 174 17.84 19.58 -28.26
C ALA A 174 16.81 19.98 -27.18
N PRO A 175 15.67 19.29 -27.08
CA PRO A 175 14.66 19.57 -26.06
C PRO A 175 15.25 19.44 -24.67
N ARG A 176 14.91 20.36 -23.78
CA ARG A 176 15.32 20.34 -22.37
C ARG A 176 14.11 20.03 -21.51
N ARG A 177 14.20 18.97 -20.74
CA ARG A 177 13.14 18.54 -19.83
C ARG A 177 13.66 18.43 -18.42
N ALA A 178 12.75 18.50 -17.46
CA ALA A 178 13.08 18.28 -16.07
C ALA A 178 11.95 17.55 -15.36
N LEU A 179 12.29 16.88 -14.27
CA LEU A 179 11.35 16.17 -13.42
C LEU A 179 11.44 16.75 -12.01
N VAL A 180 10.30 17.11 -11.44
CA VAL A 180 10.21 17.60 -10.05
C VAL A 180 9.41 16.57 -9.26
N VAL A 181 10.11 15.83 -8.40
CA VAL A 181 9.50 14.77 -7.57
C VAL A 181 8.88 15.41 -6.33
N MET A 182 7.64 15.08 -6.02
CA MET A 182 6.96 15.61 -4.83
C MET A 182 7.65 15.10 -3.55
N PRO A 183 7.90 15.99 -2.57
CA PRO A 183 8.53 15.63 -1.32
C PRO A 183 7.56 14.82 -0.43
N LYS A 184 8.12 14.02 0.49
CA LYS A 184 7.32 13.26 1.45
C LYS A 184 6.79 14.17 2.56
N MET A 185 5.73 14.90 2.26
CA MET A 185 5.03 15.79 3.19
C MET A 185 3.50 15.68 3.01
N PRO A 186 2.69 16.25 3.94
CA PRO A 186 1.24 16.20 3.80
C PRO A 186 0.77 16.75 2.45
N ARG A 187 0.02 15.94 1.71
CA ARG A 187 -0.45 16.28 0.36
C ARG A 187 -1.62 17.27 0.37
N LEU A 188 -2.43 17.24 1.43
CA LEU A 188 -3.59 18.12 1.61
C LEU A 188 -3.17 19.38 2.40
N ILE A 189 -3.20 20.54 1.74
CA ILE A 189 -2.82 21.83 2.33
C ILE A 189 -4.09 22.63 2.61
N ALA A 190 -4.37 22.91 3.88
CA ALA A 190 -5.51 23.72 4.26
C ALA A 190 -5.33 25.17 3.78
N LEU A 191 -6.36 25.72 3.14
CA LEU A 191 -6.40 27.11 2.70
C LEU A 191 -6.96 28.02 3.81
N PRO A 192 -6.59 29.31 3.80
CA PRO A 192 -7.14 30.27 4.74
C PRO A 192 -8.66 30.47 4.53
N GLY A 193 -9.36 30.85 5.60
CA GLY A 193 -10.80 31.10 5.58
C GLY A 193 -11.60 29.95 6.18
N GLU A 194 -12.66 29.54 5.48
CA GLU A 194 -13.55 28.46 5.92
C GLU A 194 -12.82 27.11 5.96
N ALA A 195 -13.07 26.34 7.02
CA ALA A 195 -12.53 24.99 7.15
C ALA A 195 -13.03 24.09 6.01
N GLY A 196 -12.19 23.14 5.57
CA GLY A 196 -12.52 22.21 4.49
C GLY A 196 -12.09 22.67 3.09
N ARG A 197 -11.59 23.90 2.93
CA ARG A 197 -10.91 24.34 1.70
C ARG A 197 -9.48 23.82 1.65
N ILE A 198 -9.14 23.08 0.59
CA ILE A 198 -7.87 22.35 0.50
C ILE A 198 -7.25 22.57 -0.88
N ALA A 199 -5.94 22.84 -0.92
CA ALA A 199 -5.12 22.75 -2.12
C ALA A 199 -4.28 21.46 -2.08
N LEU A 200 -4.01 20.88 -3.25
CA LEU A 200 -3.10 19.74 -3.38
C LEU A 200 -1.66 20.23 -3.50
N LEU A 201 -0.73 19.56 -2.82
CA LEU A 201 0.70 19.90 -2.83
C LEU A 201 1.26 20.00 -4.25
N GLU A 202 0.95 19.05 -5.11
CA GLU A 202 1.40 19.04 -6.50
C GLU A 202 0.90 20.23 -7.30
N GLU A 203 -0.32 20.72 -7.05
CA GLU A 203 -0.82 21.95 -7.68
C GLU A 203 -0.09 23.19 -7.15
N VAL A 204 0.24 23.22 -5.85
CA VAL A 204 1.01 24.32 -5.24
C VAL A 204 2.41 24.37 -5.85
N VAL A 205 3.07 23.22 -6.01
CA VAL A 205 4.39 23.16 -6.64
C VAL A 205 4.31 23.54 -8.12
N GLU A 206 3.31 23.08 -8.85
CA GLU A 206 3.12 23.43 -10.26
C GLU A 206 2.87 24.93 -10.46
N TYR A 207 2.10 25.57 -9.58
CA TYR A 207 1.81 27.00 -9.64
C TYR A 207 3.06 27.87 -9.42
N PHE A 208 3.92 27.50 -8.46
CA PHE A 208 5.16 28.23 -8.16
C PHE A 208 6.40 27.69 -8.89
N LEU A 209 6.21 26.81 -9.87
CA LEU A 209 7.26 26.04 -10.53
C LEU A 209 8.35 26.91 -11.18
N HIS A 210 7.99 28.10 -11.64
CA HIS A 210 8.91 29.08 -12.25
C HIS A 210 10.11 29.43 -11.36
N SER A 211 9.94 29.41 -10.03
CA SER A 211 11.01 29.68 -9.07
C SER A 211 12.17 28.67 -9.17
N LEU A 212 11.89 27.43 -9.54
CA LEU A 212 12.85 26.35 -9.68
C LEU A 212 13.66 26.40 -10.99
N PHE A 213 13.22 27.21 -11.95
CA PHE A 213 13.82 27.28 -13.29
C PHE A 213 14.25 28.71 -13.67
N PRO A 214 15.11 29.36 -12.88
CA PRO A 214 15.55 30.72 -13.20
C PRO A 214 16.25 30.76 -14.56
N GLY A 215 15.88 31.76 -15.38
CA GLY A 215 16.44 31.95 -16.72
C GLY A 215 15.91 31.00 -17.80
N HIS A 216 14.90 30.18 -17.51
CA HIS A 216 14.24 29.32 -18.49
C HIS A 216 12.74 29.66 -18.58
N THR A 217 12.16 29.50 -19.76
CA THR A 217 10.71 29.57 -19.96
C THR A 217 10.14 28.16 -19.93
N ILE A 218 9.09 27.94 -19.15
CA ILE A 218 8.38 26.66 -19.10
C ILE A 218 7.38 26.65 -20.26
N ARG A 219 7.52 25.69 -21.18
CA ARG A 219 6.62 25.48 -22.32
C ARG A 219 5.37 24.72 -21.91
N ALA A 220 5.56 23.62 -21.19
CA ALA A 220 4.48 22.73 -20.77
C ALA A 220 4.84 22.02 -19.45
N THR A 221 3.81 21.66 -18.71
CA THR A 221 3.91 20.84 -17.49
C THR A 221 2.86 19.74 -17.53
N THR A 222 3.12 18.66 -16.81
CA THR A 222 2.11 17.65 -16.53
C THR A 222 2.44 16.91 -15.24
N GLN A 223 1.41 16.62 -14.44
CA GLN A 223 1.55 15.77 -13.27
C GLN A 223 1.39 14.32 -13.71
N PHE A 224 2.25 13.43 -13.19
CA PHE A 224 2.20 12.02 -13.50
C PHE A 224 2.72 11.16 -12.34
N ARG A 225 2.45 9.86 -12.41
CA ARG A 225 2.90 8.84 -11.48
C ARG A 225 3.28 7.59 -12.24
N VAL A 226 4.37 6.94 -11.83
CA VAL A 226 4.85 5.69 -12.46
C VAL A 226 4.71 4.55 -11.46
N THR A 227 4.15 3.45 -11.93
CA THR A 227 4.16 2.17 -11.22
C THR A 227 5.18 1.24 -11.86
N ARG A 228 6.03 0.66 -11.03
CA ARG A 228 7.11 -0.25 -11.42
C ARG A 228 6.86 -1.65 -10.90
N ASP A 229 7.41 -2.61 -11.62
CA ASP A 229 7.48 -4.01 -11.19
C ASP A 229 8.14 -4.10 -9.81
N ALA A 230 7.45 -4.72 -8.86
CA ALA A 230 7.93 -4.94 -7.50
C ALA A 230 7.99 -6.43 -7.14
N SER A 231 7.89 -7.32 -8.14
CA SER A 231 8.10 -8.75 -7.94
C SER A 231 9.54 -9.01 -7.48
N LEU A 232 9.69 -9.95 -6.54
CA LEU A 232 10.98 -10.44 -6.07
C LEU A 232 11.17 -11.84 -6.65
N GLU A 233 12.17 -12.00 -7.51
CA GLU A 233 12.58 -13.28 -8.09
C GLU A 233 13.94 -13.67 -7.49
N PHE A 234 13.96 -14.50 -6.45
CA PHE A 234 15.20 -15.06 -5.90
C PHE A 234 15.18 -16.59 -5.83
N GLU A 235 16.35 -17.19 -6.04
CA GLU A 235 16.59 -18.62 -5.93
C GLU A 235 16.94 -18.99 -4.48
N GLU A 236 16.16 -19.88 -3.86
CA GLU A 236 16.36 -20.32 -2.47
C GLU A 236 17.57 -21.25 -2.28
N ASP A 237 18.15 -21.77 -3.37
CA ASP A 237 19.22 -22.78 -3.35
C ASP A 237 20.63 -22.18 -3.16
N SER A 238 20.74 -20.88 -2.92
CA SER A 238 22.02 -20.22 -2.58
C SER A 238 22.49 -20.68 -1.19
N ALA A 239 23.67 -21.29 -1.11
CA ALA A 239 24.36 -21.60 0.15
C ALA A 239 24.93 -20.34 0.88
N GLY A 240 24.54 -19.13 0.45
CA GLY A 240 24.93 -17.84 1.01
C GLY A 240 24.05 -17.36 2.18
N ASP A 241 24.35 -16.15 2.68
CA ASP A 241 23.53 -15.47 3.68
C ASP A 241 22.22 -14.96 3.06
N PHE A 242 21.18 -15.80 3.14
CA PHE A 242 19.82 -15.56 2.64
C PHE A 242 19.28 -14.16 2.99
N LEU A 243 19.57 -13.65 4.19
CA LEU A 243 19.14 -12.31 4.62
C LEU A 243 19.78 -11.22 3.79
N SER A 244 21.08 -11.33 3.54
CA SER A 244 21.86 -10.33 2.81
C SER A 244 21.44 -10.25 1.33
N GLU A 245 21.15 -11.40 0.71
CA GLU A 245 20.62 -11.45 -0.67
C GLU A 245 19.23 -10.80 -0.75
N LEU A 246 18.33 -11.13 0.17
CA LEU A 246 17.00 -10.51 0.23
C LEU A 246 17.08 -9.00 0.47
N GLU A 247 18.00 -8.52 1.33
CA GLU A 247 18.22 -7.09 1.51
C GLU A 247 18.70 -6.39 0.23
N GLN A 248 19.54 -7.06 -0.55
CA GLN A 248 20.03 -6.53 -1.82
C GLN A 248 18.90 -6.42 -2.85
N GLU A 249 18.03 -7.42 -2.93
CA GLU A 249 16.86 -7.38 -3.81
C GLU A 249 15.81 -6.37 -3.38
N LEU A 250 15.57 -6.21 -2.07
CA LEU A 250 14.68 -5.16 -1.58
C LEU A 250 15.17 -3.76 -1.96
N ARG A 251 16.49 -3.55 -2.03
CA ARG A 251 17.09 -2.29 -2.52
C ARG A 251 16.93 -2.14 -4.03
N SER A 252 16.88 -3.23 -4.80
CA SER A 252 16.64 -3.20 -6.25
C SER A 252 15.16 -3.11 -6.62
N ARG A 253 14.22 -3.45 -5.71
CA ARG A 253 12.76 -3.41 -5.94
C ARG A 253 12.24 -2.08 -6.47
N GLY A 254 12.80 -0.96 -6.01
CA GLY A 254 12.46 0.38 -6.52
C GLY A 254 12.91 0.65 -7.97
N ARG A 255 13.71 -0.25 -8.55
CA ARG A 255 14.35 -0.14 -9.88
C ARG A 255 13.72 -1.04 -10.93
N GLY A 256 12.60 -1.71 -10.63
CA GLY A 256 11.88 -2.51 -11.60
C GLY A 256 11.48 -1.71 -12.85
N ARG A 257 11.21 -2.44 -13.95
CA ARG A 257 10.73 -1.84 -15.19
C ARG A 257 9.41 -1.10 -14.95
N ALA A 258 9.16 -0.05 -15.73
CA ALA A 258 7.89 0.64 -15.67
C ALA A 258 6.77 -0.28 -16.20
N VAL A 259 5.65 -0.30 -15.49
CA VAL A 259 4.48 -1.14 -15.80
C VAL A 259 3.28 -0.28 -16.16
N ARG A 260 3.14 0.88 -15.52
CA ARG A 260 2.05 1.82 -15.73
C ARG A 260 2.52 3.26 -15.60
N LEU A 261 2.00 4.14 -16.47
CA LEU A 261 2.07 5.58 -16.35
C LEU A 261 0.66 6.13 -16.14
N GLU A 262 0.40 6.73 -14.98
CA GLU A 262 -0.80 7.53 -14.75
C GLU A 262 -0.46 9.00 -14.99
N ILE A 263 -1.28 9.71 -15.75
CA ILE A 263 -1.04 11.10 -16.13
C ILE A 263 -2.33 11.90 -16.09
N MET A 264 -2.25 13.17 -15.70
CA MET A 264 -3.40 14.08 -15.78
C MET A 264 -3.88 14.20 -17.23
N ARG A 265 -5.20 14.18 -17.42
CA ARG A 265 -5.82 14.39 -18.74
C ARG A 265 -5.43 15.74 -19.33
N ASN A 266 -5.38 15.82 -20.66
CA ASN A 266 -4.96 17.00 -21.43
C ASN A 266 -3.48 17.37 -21.27
N ALA A 267 -2.63 16.39 -20.94
CA ALA A 267 -1.18 16.57 -20.99
C ALA A 267 -0.71 16.95 -22.40
N ASP A 268 0.36 17.75 -22.48
CA ASP A 268 1.03 18.03 -23.76
C ASP A 268 1.50 16.72 -24.41
N GLN A 269 1.15 16.54 -25.69
CA GLN A 269 1.40 15.29 -26.40
C GLN A 269 2.89 15.03 -26.61
N ASN A 270 3.71 16.07 -26.79
CA ASN A 270 5.15 15.90 -26.96
C ASN A 270 5.80 15.45 -25.65
N LEU A 271 5.34 16.01 -24.53
CA LEU A 271 5.81 15.61 -23.20
C LEU A 271 5.36 14.18 -22.87
N LEU A 272 4.11 13.82 -23.19
CA LEU A 272 3.60 12.46 -23.01
C LEU A 272 4.38 11.43 -23.84
N SER A 273 4.51 11.65 -25.16
CA SER A 273 5.25 10.73 -26.04
C SER A 273 6.67 10.50 -25.54
N TRP A 274 7.36 11.56 -25.10
CA TRP A 274 8.68 11.42 -24.51
C TRP A 274 8.71 10.60 -23.22
N MET A 275 7.74 10.77 -22.31
CA MET A 275 7.70 9.97 -21.09
C MET A 275 7.46 8.49 -21.40
N VAL A 276 6.55 8.19 -22.33
CA VAL A 276 6.25 6.84 -22.79
C VAL A 276 7.50 6.18 -23.36
N GLU A 277 8.21 6.86 -24.27
CA GLU A 277 9.46 6.39 -24.86
C GLU A 277 10.56 6.21 -23.80
N SER A 278 10.77 7.22 -22.94
CA SER A 278 11.81 7.20 -21.91
C SER A 278 11.61 6.11 -20.86
N LEU A 279 10.36 5.74 -20.58
CA LEU A 279 10.00 4.69 -19.65
C LEU A 279 9.89 3.31 -20.31
N GLY A 280 10.00 3.23 -21.64
CA GLY A 280 9.86 1.98 -22.40
C GLY A 280 8.46 1.39 -22.31
N LEU A 281 7.43 2.24 -22.25
CA LEU A 281 6.04 1.83 -22.10
C LEU A 281 5.34 1.71 -23.46
N ALA A 282 4.36 0.82 -23.54
CA ALA A 282 3.37 0.80 -24.62
C ALA A 282 2.20 1.75 -24.31
N GLN A 283 1.46 2.16 -25.34
CA GLN A 283 0.32 3.08 -25.20
C GLN A 283 -0.79 2.52 -24.29
N ASP A 284 -0.97 1.21 -24.30
CA ASP A 284 -1.92 0.51 -23.43
C ASP A 284 -1.48 0.42 -21.95
N GLN A 285 -0.30 0.94 -21.61
CA GLN A 285 0.18 1.08 -20.23
C GLN A 285 0.02 2.52 -19.69
N VAL A 286 -0.52 3.42 -20.52
CA VAL A 286 -0.78 4.82 -20.16
C VAL A 286 -2.24 4.98 -19.74
N LEU A 287 -2.46 5.59 -18.59
CA LEU A 287 -3.77 5.95 -18.08
C LEU A 287 -3.89 7.46 -17.90
N GLU A 288 -4.72 8.07 -18.74
CA GLU A 288 -5.15 9.45 -18.54
C GLU A 288 -6.29 9.50 -17.53
N VAL A 289 -6.10 10.25 -16.44
CA VAL A 289 -7.08 10.33 -15.35
C VAL A 289 -7.78 11.68 -15.31
N SER A 290 -9.06 11.66 -14.93
CA SER A 290 -9.94 12.83 -14.88
C SER A 290 -10.26 13.27 -13.45
N GLY A 291 -9.20 13.48 -12.66
CA GLY A 291 -9.23 13.87 -11.24
C GLY A 291 -7.82 13.86 -10.67
N PRO A 292 -7.64 14.09 -9.35
CA PRO A 292 -6.33 14.00 -8.71
C PRO A 292 -5.69 12.63 -8.95
N LEU A 293 -4.40 12.60 -9.30
CA LEU A 293 -3.62 11.35 -9.33
C LEU A 293 -3.61 10.71 -7.94
N ASP A 294 -3.48 9.39 -7.84
CA ASP A 294 -3.39 8.68 -6.56
C ASP A 294 -4.53 9.05 -5.59
N LEU A 295 -5.68 8.40 -5.75
CA LEU A 295 -6.86 8.62 -4.90
C LEU A 295 -6.68 8.07 -3.48
N SER A 296 -5.50 7.53 -3.11
CA SER A 296 -5.21 7.16 -1.72
C SER A 296 -5.24 8.37 -0.76
N LEU A 297 -5.13 9.60 -1.28
CA LEU A 297 -5.34 10.84 -0.51
C LEU A 297 -6.65 10.84 0.28
N LEU A 298 -7.68 10.15 -0.25
CA LEU A 298 -9.02 10.07 0.33
C LEU A 298 -9.04 9.36 1.70
N PHE A 299 -8.02 8.57 2.05
CA PHE A 299 -7.88 8.05 3.42
C PHE A 299 -7.78 9.14 4.47
N THR A 300 -7.24 10.30 4.10
CA THR A 300 -6.92 11.39 5.04
C THR A 300 -7.88 12.58 4.96
N ILE A 301 -8.74 12.62 3.94
CA ILE A 301 -9.60 13.77 3.64
C ILE A 301 -10.55 14.12 4.79
N GLY A 302 -11.05 13.11 5.52
CA GLY A 302 -11.93 13.29 6.66
C GLY A 302 -11.30 14.09 7.81
N GLY A 303 -9.98 14.09 7.94
CA GLY A 303 -9.27 14.90 8.95
C GLY A 303 -9.40 16.40 8.76
N HIS A 304 -9.81 16.85 7.56
CA HIS A 304 -10.04 18.25 7.23
C HIS A 304 -11.51 18.66 7.38
N LEU A 305 -12.37 17.74 7.84
CA LEU A 305 -13.79 17.97 8.00
C LEU A 305 -14.19 17.75 9.47
N ARG A 306 -14.94 18.70 10.05
CA ARG A 306 -15.46 18.56 11.42
C ARG A 306 -16.84 17.92 11.43
N ARG A 307 -16.98 16.75 10.80
CA ARG A 307 -18.26 16.06 10.53
C ARG A 307 -18.16 14.56 10.84
N PRO A 308 -18.06 14.17 12.13
CA PRO A 308 -17.88 12.77 12.52
C PRO A 308 -19.04 11.85 12.10
N GLU A 309 -20.24 12.39 11.87
CA GLU A 309 -21.41 11.65 11.40
C GLU A 309 -21.31 11.18 9.94
N LEU A 310 -20.34 11.70 9.17
CA LEU A 310 -20.04 11.22 7.81
C LEU A 310 -19.15 9.99 7.78
N SER A 311 -18.80 9.45 8.96
CA SER A 311 -18.07 8.20 9.16
C SER A 311 -18.89 7.21 9.97
N PHE A 312 -18.50 5.94 9.94
CA PHE A 312 -19.04 4.99 10.90
C PHE A 312 -18.69 5.39 12.34
N PRO A 313 -19.58 5.13 13.31
CA PRO A 313 -19.23 5.20 14.71
C PRO A 313 -18.00 4.34 14.98
N THR A 314 -17.08 4.83 15.82
CA THR A 314 -15.91 4.05 16.22
C THR A 314 -16.37 2.75 16.88
N ALA A 315 -16.01 1.61 16.29
CA ALA A 315 -16.26 0.31 16.88
C ALA A 315 -15.42 0.15 18.16
N ILE A 316 -16.07 -0.15 19.28
CA ILE A 316 -15.41 -0.45 20.55
C ILE A 316 -15.35 -1.98 20.66
N PRO A 317 -14.16 -2.60 20.59
CA PRO A 317 -14.04 -4.04 20.72
C PRO A 317 -14.44 -4.47 22.14
N ARG A 318 -15.12 -5.61 22.25
CA ARG A 318 -15.51 -6.19 23.52
C ARG A 318 -14.26 -6.65 24.27
N PRO A 319 -14.09 -6.29 25.55
CA PRO A 319 -13.03 -6.86 26.37
C PRO A 319 -13.32 -8.33 26.63
N ILE A 320 -12.28 -9.08 26.99
CA ILE A 320 -12.46 -10.46 27.44
C ILE A 320 -13.27 -10.50 28.74
N ALA A 321 -14.18 -11.46 28.87
CA ALA A 321 -15.15 -11.50 29.97
C ALA A 321 -14.56 -11.96 31.32
N VAL A 322 -13.43 -12.66 31.29
CA VAL A 322 -12.75 -13.20 32.49
C VAL A 322 -11.67 -12.24 32.98
N ASP A 323 -11.31 -12.31 34.26
CA ASP A 323 -10.19 -11.54 34.79
C ASP A 323 -8.88 -11.98 34.12
N TRP A 324 -8.31 -11.10 33.29
CA TRP A 324 -7.11 -11.36 32.52
C TRP A 324 -5.81 -10.89 33.21
N THR A 325 -5.87 -10.51 34.50
CA THR A 325 -4.70 -10.08 35.27
C THR A 325 -3.58 -11.14 35.26
N CYS A 326 -3.95 -12.42 35.28
CA CYS A 326 -3.07 -13.55 35.08
C CYS A 326 -3.64 -14.48 33.99
N PRO A 327 -3.25 -14.32 32.71
CA PRO A 327 -3.79 -15.08 31.59
C PRO A 327 -3.69 -16.60 31.79
N PHE A 328 -2.60 -17.07 32.38
CA PHE A 328 -2.34 -18.49 32.64
C PHE A 328 -3.31 -19.10 33.67
N ALA A 329 -3.66 -18.33 34.70
CA ALA A 329 -4.66 -18.74 35.68
C ALA A 329 -6.06 -18.67 35.06
N ALA A 330 -6.37 -17.59 34.35
CA ALA A 330 -7.65 -17.42 33.67
C ALA A 330 -7.97 -18.59 32.73
N ILE A 331 -7.03 -19.00 31.87
CA ILE A 331 -7.20 -20.15 30.96
C ILE A 331 -7.38 -21.46 31.73
N ARG A 332 -6.68 -21.65 32.84
CA ARG A 332 -6.79 -22.88 33.65
C ARG A 332 -8.13 -22.97 34.38
N ASP A 333 -8.58 -21.84 34.93
CA ASP A 333 -9.72 -21.80 35.85
C ASP A 333 -11.04 -21.64 35.08
N HIS A 334 -11.01 -21.03 33.88
CA HIS A 334 -12.19 -20.79 33.04
C HIS A 334 -12.19 -21.54 31.70
N GLY A 335 -11.13 -22.28 31.39
CA GLY A 335 -11.01 -23.08 30.17
C GLY A 335 -10.56 -22.29 28.93
N GLU A 336 -10.78 -22.88 27.76
CA GLU A 336 -10.43 -22.29 26.46
C GLU A 336 -11.15 -20.96 26.24
N GLN A 337 -10.42 -19.97 25.71
CA GLN A 337 -10.96 -18.65 25.38
C GLN A 337 -10.95 -18.50 23.86
N LEU A 338 -12.09 -18.08 23.29
CA LEU A 338 -12.24 -17.82 21.87
C LEU A 338 -12.47 -16.32 21.67
N LEU A 339 -11.67 -15.70 20.82
CA LEU A 339 -11.79 -14.28 20.45
C LEU A 339 -12.16 -14.16 18.97
N HIS A 340 -13.10 -13.28 18.66
CA HIS A 340 -13.51 -12.96 17.30
C HIS A 340 -13.20 -11.48 17.00
N HIS A 341 -12.09 -11.23 16.34
CA HIS A 341 -11.65 -9.90 15.93
C HIS A 341 -12.44 -9.43 14.68
N PRO A 342 -12.70 -8.13 14.53
CA PRO A 342 -12.36 -7.03 15.43
C PRO A 342 -13.42 -6.80 16.54
N TYR A 343 -14.40 -7.70 16.67
CA TYR A 343 -15.49 -7.57 17.65
C TYR A 343 -15.03 -7.74 19.08
N ASP A 344 -14.02 -8.57 19.31
CA ASP A 344 -13.32 -8.76 20.57
C ASP A 344 -11.91 -8.14 20.50
N SER A 345 -11.42 -7.61 21.63
CA SER A 345 -10.11 -6.96 21.65
C SER A 345 -8.98 -7.96 21.41
N PHE A 346 -7.95 -7.53 20.69
CA PHE A 346 -6.69 -8.27 20.52
C PHE A 346 -5.72 -8.09 21.70
N ASP A 347 -5.99 -7.12 22.58
CA ASP A 347 -5.15 -6.82 23.75
C ASP A 347 -4.86 -8.04 24.64
N PRO A 348 -5.81 -8.97 24.91
CA PRO A 348 -5.53 -10.17 25.70
C PRO A 348 -4.38 -11.03 25.16
N VAL A 349 -4.21 -11.09 23.83
CA VAL A 349 -3.11 -11.83 23.19
C VAL A 349 -1.77 -11.12 23.40
N VAL A 350 -1.76 -9.79 23.25
CA VAL A 350 -0.56 -8.96 23.50
C VAL A 350 -0.15 -9.05 24.98
N GLU A 351 -1.12 -8.91 25.89
CA GLU A 351 -0.92 -9.01 27.33
C GLU A 351 -0.39 -10.39 27.73
N MET A 352 -0.89 -11.47 27.11
CA MET A 352 -0.40 -12.82 27.37
C MET A 352 1.10 -12.96 27.06
N VAL A 353 1.59 -12.39 25.96
CA VAL A 353 3.03 -12.40 25.62
C VAL A 353 3.84 -11.52 26.59
N GLN A 354 3.33 -10.35 26.96
CA GLN A 354 3.98 -9.45 27.92
C GLN A 354 4.10 -10.07 29.32
N ARG A 355 3.04 -10.76 29.78
CA ARG A 355 3.05 -11.53 31.03
C ARG A 355 4.02 -12.70 30.93
N ALA A 356 4.05 -13.41 29.81
CA ALA A 356 5.01 -14.49 29.60
C ALA A 356 6.47 -14.01 29.64
N ALA A 357 6.75 -12.81 29.13
CA ALA A 357 8.08 -12.23 29.13
C ALA A 357 8.59 -11.90 30.55
N SER A 358 7.70 -11.46 31.44
CA SER A 358 8.03 -11.02 32.80
C SER A 358 7.90 -12.12 33.86
N ASP A 359 7.09 -13.15 33.64
CA ASP A 359 6.85 -14.22 34.62
C ASP A 359 8.11 -15.11 34.82
N PRO A 360 8.66 -15.22 36.05
CA PRO A 360 9.80 -16.09 36.35
C PRO A 360 9.53 -17.58 36.14
N ALA A 361 8.26 -18.01 36.18
CA ALA A 361 7.86 -19.40 35.98
C ALA A 361 7.87 -19.82 34.50
N VAL A 362 7.93 -18.86 33.56
CA VAL A 362 7.98 -19.16 32.12
C VAL A 362 9.40 -19.52 31.71
N LEU A 363 9.54 -20.69 31.10
CA LEU A 363 10.82 -21.25 30.68
C LEU A 363 11.12 -20.98 29.20
N ALA A 364 10.09 -21.01 28.35
CA ALA A 364 10.25 -20.86 26.90
C ALA A 364 9.03 -20.24 26.24
N ILE A 365 9.28 -19.49 25.16
CA ILE A 365 8.25 -18.90 24.29
C ILE A 365 8.60 -19.27 22.85
N LYS A 366 7.66 -19.87 22.12
CA LYS A 366 7.81 -20.17 20.69
C LYS A 366 6.70 -19.47 19.91
N GLN A 367 7.04 -18.74 18.86
CA GLN A 367 6.06 -17.96 18.11
C GLN A 367 6.36 -17.90 16.61
N THR A 368 5.33 -17.87 15.77
CA THR A 368 5.44 -17.54 14.35
C THR A 368 5.14 -16.05 14.11
N LEU A 369 5.97 -15.39 13.31
CA LEU A 369 5.81 -14.00 12.89
C LEU A 369 5.76 -13.93 11.37
N TYR A 370 4.57 -13.67 10.82
CA TYR A 370 4.37 -13.52 9.37
C TYR A 370 4.40 -12.04 8.95
N ARG A 371 3.59 -11.20 9.59
CA ARG A 371 3.56 -9.75 9.42
C ARG A 371 3.47 -9.11 10.79
N VAL A 372 4.38 -8.21 11.10
CA VAL A 372 4.39 -7.47 12.36
C VAL A 372 4.31 -5.98 12.08
N SER A 373 3.59 -5.27 12.94
CA SER A 373 3.51 -3.81 12.85
C SER A 373 4.90 -3.18 13.04
N GLY A 374 5.09 -1.97 12.49
CA GLY A 374 6.37 -1.26 12.54
C GLY A 374 6.87 -0.94 13.97
N ASP A 375 5.98 -0.97 14.96
CA ASP A 375 6.28 -0.85 16.39
C ASP A 375 5.50 -1.93 17.17
N SER A 376 5.88 -3.19 17.01
CA SER A 376 5.10 -4.33 17.51
C SER A 376 5.34 -4.56 19.01
N PRO A 377 4.31 -4.43 19.88
CA PRO A 377 4.44 -4.70 21.31
C PRO A 377 4.81 -6.17 21.61
N ILE A 378 4.42 -7.08 20.72
CA ILE A 378 4.75 -8.50 20.79
C ILE A 378 6.26 -8.71 20.61
N VAL A 379 6.87 -8.08 19.59
CA VAL A 379 8.32 -8.23 19.36
C VAL A 379 9.13 -7.64 20.52
N HIS A 380 8.71 -6.49 21.06
CA HIS A 380 9.35 -5.92 22.27
C HIS A 380 9.24 -6.86 23.48
N ALA A 381 8.10 -7.53 23.68
CA ALA A 381 7.93 -8.50 24.74
C ALA A 381 8.83 -9.74 24.55
N LEU A 382 8.95 -10.26 23.32
CA LEU A 382 9.84 -11.38 22.99
C LEU A 382 11.32 -11.02 23.23
N VAL A 383 11.76 -9.82 22.84
CA VAL A 383 13.10 -9.30 23.14
C VAL A 383 13.33 -9.24 24.66
N THR A 384 12.35 -8.74 25.41
CA THR A 384 12.43 -8.69 26.88
C THR A 384 12.54 -10.09 27.49
N ALA A 385 11.78 -11.06 26.98
CA ALA A 385 11.84 -12.45 27.42
C ALA A 385 13.22 -13.08 27.17
N ALA A 386 13.82 -12.81 26.01
CA ALA A 386 15.14 -13.31 25.65
C ALA A 386 16.24 -12.74 26.58
N HIS A 387 16.22 -11.42 26.81
CA HIS A 387 17.11 -10.78 27.79
C HIS A 387 16.94 -11.31 29.23
N ALA A 388 15.72 -11.72 29.59
CA ALA A 388 15.43 -12.35 30.88
C ALA A 388 15.91 -13.82 30.97
N GLY A 389 16.60 -14.33 29.94
CA GLY A 389 17.17 -15.68 29.92
C GLY A 389 16.17 -16.79 29.58
N LYS A 390 14.96 -16.44 29.11
CA LYS A 390 13.96 -17.43 28.67
C LYS A 390 14.35 -17.96 27.29
N GLN A 391 14.05 -19.23 27.01
CA GLN A 391 14.28 -19.79 25.69
C GLN A 391 13.24 -19.25 24.70
N VAL A 392 13.60 -18.23 23.93
CA VAL A 392 12.74 -17.65 22.90
C VAL A 392 13.09 -18.23 21.53
N THR A 393 12.11 -18.79 20.82
CA THR A 393 12.26 -19.27 19.44
C THR A 393 11.22 -18.63 18.56
N VAL A 394 11.66 -17.96 17.50
CA VAL A 394 10.76 -17.23 16.62
C VAL A 394 10.96 -17.70 15.19
N LEU A 395 9.88 -18.10 14.54
CA LEU A 395 9.89 -18.37 13.09
C LEU A 395 9.43 -17.11 12.37
N VAL A 396 10.28 -16.51 11.55
CA VAL A 396 9.98 -15.28 10.80
C VAL A 396 9.81 -15.61 9.32
N GLU A 397 8.64 -15.31 8.76
CA GLU A 397 8.41 -15.39 7.32
C GLU A 397 8.87 -14.10 6.65
N LEU A 398 10.01 -14.16 5.96
CA LEU A 398 10.58 -12.99 5.28
C LEU A 398 9.90 -12.70 3.94
N LYS A 399 9.15 -13.65 3.36
CA LYS A 399 8.44 -13.49 2.09
C LYS A 399 7.07 -12.82 2.22
N ALA A 400 6.81 -12.15 3.35
CA ALA A 400 5.58 -11.41 3.54
C ALA A 400 5.60 -10.15 2.66
N ARG A 401 4.74 -10.14 1.64
CA ARG A 401 4.70 -9.08 0.62
C ARG A 401 4.56 -7.70 1.25
N PHE A 402 5.44 -6.79 0.84
CA PHE A 402 5.57 -5.39 1.27
C PHE A 402 5.98 -5.15 2.74
N ASP A 403 6.10 -6.21 3.54
CA ASP A 403 6.52 -6.15 4.95
C ASP A 403 7.96 -6.67 5.15
N GLU A 404 8.66 -7.03 4.07
CA GLU A 404 9.94 -7.75 4.12
C GLU A 404 11.00 -6.94 4.90
N ALA A 405 11.11 -5.65 4.59
CA ALA A 405 12.07 -4.78 5.26
C ALA A 405 11.79 -4.61 6.77
N ALA A 406 10.52 -4.66 7.18
CA ALA A 406 10.17 -4.61 8.60
C ALA A 406 10.50 -5.95 9.29
N ASN A 407 10.18 -7.07 8.66
CA ASN A 407 10.48 -8.40 9.18
C ASN A 407 11.99 -8.64 9.33
N ILE A 408 12.82 -8.18 8.38
CA ILE A 408 14.29 -8.26 8.49
C ILE A 408 14.81 -7.47 9.70
N ARG A 409 14.31 -6.25 9.92
CA ARG A 409 14.71 -5.45 11.10
C ARG A 409 14.33 -6.14 12.41
N TRP A 410 13.14 -6.72 12.46
CA TRP A 410 12.67 -7.44 13.66
C TRP A 410 13.45 -8.71 13.93
N ALA A 411 13.78 -9.47 12.89
CA ALA A 411 14.61 -10.65 13.00
C ALA A 411 15.97 -10.32 13.62
N ARG A 412 16.69 -9.32 13.08
CA ARG A 412 17.99 -8.88 13.64
C ARG A 412 17.89 -8.50 15.10
N ARG A 413 16.86 -7.72 15.47
CA ARG A 413 16.67 -7.28 16.86
C ARG A 413 16.40 -8.45 17.82
N LEU A 414 15.70 -9.49 17.36
CA LEU A 414 15.46 -10.70 18.16
C LEU A 414 16.74 -11.52 18.32
N GLU A 415 17.55 -11.67 17.25
CA GLU A 415 18.85 -12.35 17.30
C GLU A 415 19.82 -11.64 18.25
N GLU A 416 19.94 -10.32 18.15
CA GLU A 416 20.77 -9.50 19.05
C GLU A 416 20.38 -9.65 20.52
N ALA A 417 19.09 -9.89 20.80
CA ALA A 417 18.57 -10.14 22.14
C ALA A 417 18.80 -11.58 22.65
N GLY A 418 19.35 -12.47 21.82
CA GLY A 418 19.62 -13.87 22.15
C GLY A 418 18.46 -14.83 21.85
N ALA A 419 17.42 -14.40 21.12
CA ALA A 419 16.39 -15.30 20.65
C ALA A 419 16.89 -16.18 19.49
N HIS A 420 16.42 -17.43 19.42
CA HIS A 420 16.69 -18.31 18.29
C HIS A 420 15.71 -18.01 17.15
N VAL A 421 16.16 -17.22 16.18
CA VAL A 421 15.37 -16.88 15.00
C VAL A 421 15.55 -17.94 13.92
N VAL A 422 14.42 -18.43 13.40
CA VAL A 422 14.36 -19.39 12.30
C VAL A 422 13.69 -18.69 11.12
N TYR A 423 14.43 -18.58 10.02
CA TYR A 423 13.87 -18.17 8.74
C TYR A 423 13.14 -19.36 8.13
N GLY A 424 12.05 -19.11 7.40
CA GLY A 424 11.20 -20.16 6.82
C GLY A 424 11.96 -21.32 6.16
N LEU A 425 11.30 -22.46 5.98
CA LEU A 425 11.90 -23.63 5.34
C LEU A 425 11.94 -23.40 3.81
N VAL A 426 13.04 -23.81 3.17
CA VAL A 426 13.17 -23.77 1.70
C VAL A 426 11.97 -24.49 1.05
N GLY A 427 11.36 -23.84 0.07
CA GLY A 427 10.19 -24.30 -0.65
C GLY A 427 8.87 -24.19 0.10
N LEU A 428 8.87 -23.76 1.37
CA LEU A 428 7.69 -23.77 2.24
C LEU A 428 7.44 -22.42 2.90
N LYS A 429 6.23 -21.90 2.70
CA LYS A 429 5.76 -20.71 3.42
C LYS A 429 5.08 -21.11 4.73
N VAL A 430 5.47 -20.47 5.83
CA VAL A 430 4.82 -20.71 7.13
C VAL A 430 3.72 -19.68 7.34
N HIS A 431 2.48 -20.10 7.11
CA HIS A 431 1.31 -19.24 7.27
C HIS A 431 0.53 -19.48 8.57
N ALA A 432 0.93 -20.43 9.41
CA ALA A 432 0.27 -20.68 10.69
C ALA A 432 0.60 -19.57 11.72
N LYS A 433 -0.38 -19.12 12.50
CA LYS A 433 -0.19 -18.08 13.53
C LYS A 433 -0.31 -18.71 14.90
N LEU A 434 0.84 -19.09 15.43
CA LEU A 434 0.94 -19.95 16.59
C LEU A 434 1.84 -19.28 17.64
N LEU A 435 1.40 -19.37 18.89
CA LEU A 435 2.16 -18.99 20.07
C LEU A 435 2.08 -20.16 21.04
N LEU A 436 3.24 -20.56 21.56
CA LEU A 436 3.37 -21.61 22.57
C LEU A 436 4.24 -21.07 23.72
N ILE A 437 3.66 -21.01 24.90
CA ILE A 437 4.35 -20.63 26.14
C ILE A 437 4.48 -21.87 27.03
N ILE A 438 5.70 -22.15 27.46
CA ILE A 438 6.00 -23.28 28.35
C ILE A 438 6.30 -22.70 29.73
N ARG A 439 5.46 -23.04 30.71
CA ARG A 439 5.51 -22.51 32.08
C ARG A 439 5.59 -23.63 33.10
N ARG A 440 6.32 -23.40 34.18
CA ARG A 440 6.37 -24.29 35.35
C ARG A 440 5.30 -23.86 36.35
N ASP A 441 4.18 -24.55 36.31
CA ASP A 441 3.09 -24.40 37.27
C ASP A 441 3.30 -25.33 38.48
N GLU A 442 2.45 -25.20 39.50
CA GLU A 442 2.57 -25.95 40.77
C GLU A 442 2.51 -27.47 40.57
N ASP A 443 1.76 -27.94 39.58
CA ASP A 443 1.57 -29.35 39.26
C ASP A 443 2.48 -29.87 38.14
N GLY A 444 3.40 -29.03 37.62
CA GLY A 444 4.40 -29.42 36.65
C GLY A 444 4.52 -28.47 35.45
N LEU A 445 5.10 -28.97 34.36
CA LEU A 445 5.24 -28.20 33.13
C LEU A 445 3.92 -28.15 32.36
N ARG A 446 3.43 -26.94 32.12
CA ARG A 446 2.23 -26.68 31.33
C ARG A 446 2.56 -25.93 30.05
N ARG A 447 1.72 -26.13 29.04
CA ARG A 447 1.83 -25.53 27.71
C ARG A 447 0.57 -24.71 27.46
N TYR A 448 0.76 -23.42 27.22
CA TYR A 448 -0.30 -22.50 26.85
C TYR A 448 -0.15 -22.18 25.36
N CYS A 449 -1.19 -22.43 24.59
CA CYS A 449 -1.19 -22.27 23.14
C CYS A 449 -2.18 -21.18 22.75
N HIS A 450 -1.83 -20.40 21.72
CA HIS A 450 -2.75 -19.53 20.99
C HIS A 450 -2.63 -19.87 19.50
N LEU A 451 -3.77 -19.97 18.82
CA LEU A 451 -3.88 -20.32 17.42
C LEU A 451 -4.81 -19.30 16.73
N GLY A 452 -4.27 -18.48 15.84
CA GLY A 452 -5.08 -17.48 15.12
C GLY A 452 -5.25 -17.81 13.64
N THR A 453 -6.36 -17.34 13.06
CA THR A 453 -6.48 -17.18 11.60
C THR A 453 -5.69 -15.96 11.11
N GLY A 454 -5.62 -14.92 11.95
CA GLY A 454 -5.01 -13.62 11.66
C GLY A 454 -3.59 -13.45 12.18
N ASN A 455 -2.85 -12.50 11.58
CA ASN A 455 -1.49 -12.16 11.98
C ASN A 455 -1.40 -11.53 13.38
N TYR A 456 -0.24 -11.64 14.03
CA TYR A 456 0.09 -10.91 15.27
C TYR A 456 0.37 -9.42 15.03
N ASN A 457 -0.60 -8.72 14.45
CA ASN A 457 -0.54 -7.30 14.13
C ASN A 457 -1.76 -6.58 14.73
N ASP A 458 -1.48 -5.76 15.74
CA ASP A 458 -2.43 -5.02 16.56
C ASP A 458 -3.27 -4.00 15.75
N LYS A 459 -2.71 -3.51 14.63
CA LYS A 459 -3.41 -2.58 13.75
C LYS A 459 -4.41 -3.31 12.85
N THR A 460 -3.98 -4.40 12.21
CA THR A 460 -4.87 -5.17 11.33
C THR A 460 -5.96 -5.89 12.09
N ALA A 461 -5.72 -6.30 13.35
CA ALA A 461 -6.72 -6.93 14.20
C ALA A 461 -7.96 -6.05 14.48
N ARG A 462 -7.87 -4.73 14.21
CA ARG A 462 -9.01 -3.79 14.34
C ARG A 462 -9.84 -3.67 13.06
N ILE A 463 -9.36 -4.24 11.95
CA ILE A 463 -9.93 -4.05 10.61
C ILE A 463 -10.31 -5.42 10.00
N TYR A 464 -9.52 -6.45 10.28
CA TYR A 464 -9.67 -7.79 9.70
C TYR A 464 -10.57 -8.64 10.60
N THR A 465 -11.37 -9.49 9.97
CA THR A 465 -12.18 -10.48 10.68
C THR A 465 -11.38 -11.75 10.84
N ASP A 466 -11.04 -12.08 12.09
CA ASP A 466 -10.16 -13.19 12.45
C ASP A 466 -10.64 -13.85 13.74
N VAL A 467 -10.34 -15.14 13.89
CA VAL A 467 -10.66 -15.93 15.08
C VAL A 467 -9.37 -16.45 15.71
N SER A 468 -9.29 -16.40 17.04
CA SER A 468 -8.15 -16.93 17.79
C SER A 468 -8.50 -17.59 19.11
#